data_AF-R6DHN4-F1
#
_entry.id   AF-R6DHN4-F1
#
_cell.length_a   1.000
_cell.length_b   1.000
_cell.length_c   1.000
_cell.angle_alpha   90.00
_cell.angle_beta   90.00
_cell.angle_gamma   90.00
#
_symmetry.space_group_name_H-M   'P 1'
#
loop_
_entity.id
_entity.type
_entity.pdbx_description
1 polymer ?
#
loop_
_entity_poly.entity_id
_entity_poly.type
_entity_poly.pdbx_seq_one_letter_code
_entity_poly.pdbx_strand_id
1 'polypeptide(L)'
;MEIARLESGETNYQALIHRPRVSYKISEYVWKYIYENYLFKLKLMSEDKFNYHILLTFAKYNPDIHKFMFKSPYNREKCFFRPSPNFRKVKITKCLVIGLTGECVDENISSSLYASLVYDMFCAQLIVLYKKVKKEDLDKLKTGLDYEYINSFPYPAPFEEQRYMIDNQPTLTTTYDNGKERFIEQLNIKEEYLKYWGK
;
A
#
# COMPACT_ATOMS: atom_id res chain seq x y z
N MET A 1 14.47 -0.36 -7.13
CA MET A 1 13.40 0.00 -6.17
C MET A 1 12.56 -1.23 -5.96
N GLU A 2 12.27 -1.58 -4.70
CA GLU A 2 11.33 -2.64 -4.35
C GLU A 2 10.10 -2.03 -3.69
N ILE A 3 8.91 -2.45 -4.12
CA ILE A 3 7.64 -2.01 -3.54
C ILE A 3 6.93 -3.24 -2.99
N ALA A 4 6.75 -3.27 -1.67
CA ALA A 4 5.99 -4.29 -0.98
C ALA A 4 4.62 -3.73 -0.56
N ARG A 5 3.64 -4.62 -0.41
CA ARG A 5 2.28 -4.28 0.02
C ARG A 5 1.89 -5.09 1.24
N LEU A 6 1.21 -4.46 2.18
CA LEU A 6 0.69 -5.09 3.39
C LEU A 6 -0.70 -4.54 3.70
N GLU A 7 -1.67 -5.41 3.93
CA GLU A 7 -2.97 -5.03 4.48
C GLU A 7 -2.90 -5.06 6.00
N SER A 8 -3.63 -4.15 6.64
CA SER A 8 -3.83 -4.13 8.09
C SER A 8 -5.32 -4.17 8.40
N GLY A 9 -5.69 -5.15 9.22
CA GLY A 9 -7.03 -5.33 9.74
C GLY A 9 -6.97 -5.55 11.24
N GLU A 10 -8.13 -5.64 11.88
CA GLU A 10 -8.22 -5.95 13.32
C GLU A 10 -7.54 -7.29 13.65
N THR A 11 -7.58 -8.23 12.70
CA THR A 11 -6.83 -9.48 12.74
C THR A 11 -6.12 -9.72 11.41
N ASN A 12 -5.10 -10.59 11.42
CA ASN A 12 -4.42 -11.02 10.20
C ASN A 12 -5.37 -11.69 9.20
N TYR A 13 -6.42 -12.38 9.70
CA TYR A 13 -7.43 -13.02 8.86
C TYR A 13 -8.32 -11.99 8.15
N GLN A 14 -8.80 -10.97 8.88
CA GLN A 14 -9.59 -9.88 8.28
C GLN A 14 -8.77 -9.12 7.24
N ALA A 15 -7.50 -8.82 7.56
CA ALA A 15 -6.57 -8.21 6.62
C ALA A 15 -6.35 -9.07 5.36
N LEU A 16 -6.37 -10.40 5.49
CA LEU A 16 -6.23 -11.31 4.36
C LEU A 16 -7.45 -11.27 3.42
N ILE A 17 -8.65 -11.42 3.97
CA ILE A 17 -9.87 -11.63 3.17
C ILE A 17 -10.37 -10.34 2.53
N HIS A 18 -10.23 -9.21 3.23
CA HIS A 18 -10.75 -7.90 2.80
C HIS A 18 -9.69 -6.98 2.16
N ARG A 19 -8.52 -7.53 1.78
CA ARG A 19 -7.49 -6.75 1.08
C ARG A 19 -7.91 -6.37 -0.35
N PRO A 20 -7.39 -5.27 -0.90
CA PRO A 20 -7.49 -4.95 -2.32
C PRO A 20 -7.06 -6.11 -3.24
N ARG A 21 -7.99 -6.59 -4.07
CA ARG A 21 -7.76 -7.72 -4.99
C ARG A 21 -7.28 -7.26 -6.37
N VAL A 22 -6.20 -6.46 -6.37
CA VAL A 22 -5.66 -5.80 -7.57
C VAL A 22 -4.21 -6.21 -7.83
N SER A 23 -3.77 -6.15 -9.08
CA SER A 23 -2.41 -6.53 -9.45
C SER A 23 -1.35 -5.66 -8.75
N TYR A 24 -0.26 -6.27 -8.28
CA TYR A 24 0.89 -5.56 -7.72
C TYR A 24 1.58 -4.65 -8.72
N LYS A 25 1.45 -4.96 -10.01
CA LYS A 25 2.04 -4.17 -11.11
C LYS A 25 1.46 -2.77 -11.20
N ILE A 26 0.25 -2.53 -10.67
CA ILE A 26 -0.32 -1.19 -10.60
C ILE A 26 0.52 -0.27 -9.71
N SER A 27 0.99 -0.77 -8.55
CA SER A 27 1.86 0.02 -7.67
C SER A 27 3.22 0.29 -8.29
N GLU A 28 3.79 -0.69 -9.00
CA GLU A 28 5.05 -0.53 -9.74
C GLU A 28 4.92 0.48 -10.88
N TYR A 29 3.82 0.39 -11.65
CA TYR A 29 3.51 1.33 -12.71
C TYR A 29 3.39 2.77 -12.17
N VAL A 30 2.60 2.97 -11.12
CA VAL A 30 2.41 4.30 -10.52
C VAL A 30 3.74 4.89 -10.04
N TRP A 31 4.57 4.08 -9.38
CA TRP A 31 5.90 4.53 -8.96
C TRP A 31 6.78 4.91 -10.15
N LYS A 32 6.86 4.04 -11.16
CA LYS A 32 7.66 4.26 -12.37
C LYS A 32 7.23 5.55 -13.06
N TYR A 33 5.92 5.75 -13.22
CA TYR A 33 5.32 6.94 -13.80
C TYR A 33 5.76 8.23 -13.09
N ILE A 34 5.65 8.27 -11.74
CA ILE A 34 6.09 9.42 -10.94
C ILE A 34 7.60 9.65 -11.08
N TYR A 35 8.38 8.57 -11.03
CA TYR A 35 9.83 8.64 -11.10
C TYR A 35 10.31 9.25 -12.42
N GLU A 36 9.86 8.69 -13.54
CA GLU A 36 10.30 9.09 -14.89
C GLU A 36 9.84 10.51 -15.23
N ASN A 37 8.60 10.87 -14.87
CA ASN A 37 8.01 12.13 -15.29
C ASN A 37 8.36 13.31 -14.36
N TYR A 38 8.75 13.04 -13.11
CA TYR A 38 8.99 14.07 -12.10
C TYR A 38 10.31 13.93 -11.36
N LEU A 39 10.54 12.83 -10.65
CA LEU A 39 11.69 12.71 -9.73
C LEU A 39 13.05 12.70 -10.45
N PHE A 40 13.10 12.06 -11.63
CA PHE A 40 14.33 11.97 -12.42
C PHE A 40 14.88 13.35 -12.80
N LYS A 41 14.01 14.25 -13.29
CA LYS A 41 14.37 15.63 -13.66
C LYS A 41 14.88 16.42 -12.45
N LEU A 42 14.35 16.13 -11.27
CA LEU A 42 14.76 16.74 -10.01
C LEU A 42 16.01 16.10 -9.40
N LYS A 43 16.59 15.05 -10.01
CA LYS A 43 17.70 14.25 -9.43
C LYS A 43 17.38 13.77 -8.02
N LEU A 44 16.13 13.34 -7.80
CA LEU A 44 15.65 12.78 -6.55
C LEU A 44 15.61 11.27 -6.65
N MET A 45 16.09 10.60 -5.60
CA MET A 45 16.11 9.13 -5.54
C MET A 45 16.81 8.47 -6.75
N SER A 46 17.74 9.19 -7.37
CA SER A 46 18.56 8.76 -8.51
C SER A 46 19.96 8.32 -8.09
N GLU A 47 20.15 8.02 -6.80
CA GLU A 47 21.43 7.61 -6.26
C GLU A 47 21.63 6.10 -6.46
N ASP A 48 22.45 5.69 -7.43
CA ASP A 48 22.72 4.27 -7.73
C ASP A 48 23.35 3.50 -6.56
N LYS A 49 23.89 4.21 -5.57
CA LYS A 49 24.47 3.61 -4.36
C LYS A 49 23.45 3.13 -3.32
N PHE A 50 22.16 3.42 -3.51
CA PHE A 50 21.12 3.04 -2.54
C PHE A 50 20.07 2.11 -3.15
N ASN A 51 19.78 1.03 -2.42
CA ASN A 51 18.62 0.19 -2.66
C ASN A 51 17.43 0.78 -1.91
N TYR A 52 16.38 1.15 -2.63
CA TYR A 52 15.17 1.70 -2.03
C TYR A 52 14.10 0.62 -1.88
N HIS A 53 13.54 0.52 -0.67
CA HIS A 53 12.44 -0.41 -0.34
C HIS A 53 11.29 0.41 0.25
N ILE A 54 10.12 0.34 -0.37
CA ILE A 54 8.93 1.03 0.09
C ILE A 54 7.86 0.00 0.44
N LEU A 55 7.36 0.06 1.67
CA LEU A 55 6.20 -0.71 2.10
C LEU A 55 4.96 0.19 2.05
N LEU A 56 3.98 -0.19 1.24
CA LEU A 56 2.65 0.40 1.23
C LEU A 56 1.75 -0.38 2.19
N THR A 57 1.21 0.29 3.20
CA THR A 57 0.26 -0.32 4.14
C THR A 57 -1.14 0.23 3.92
N PHE A 58 -2.11 -0.65 3.84
CA PHE A 58 -3.51 -0.36 3.58
C PHE A 58 -4.35 -0.73 4.81
N ALA A 59 -5.34 0.08 5.14
CA ALA A 59 -6.25 -0.16 6.25
C ALA A 59 -7.65 0.34 5.89
N LYS A 60 -8.69 -0.44 6.21
CA LYS A 60 -10.07 0.03 6.11
C LYS A 60 -10.36 1.05 7.21
N TYR A 61 -10.91 2.21 6.84
CA TYR A 61 -11.30 3.21 7.81
C TYR A 61 -12.47 2.71 8.67
N ASN A 62 -12.27 2.81 9.99
CA ASN A 62 -13.27 2.55 11.02
C ASN A 62 -13.26 3.73 12.00
N PRO A 63 -14.35 4.52 12.13
CA PRO A 63 -14.39 5.69 13.00
C PRO A 63 -14.26 5.36 14.50
N ASP A 64 -14.64 4.16 14.92
CA ASP A 64 -14.57 3.75 16.33
C ASP A 64 -13.12 3.49 16.77
N ILE A 65 -12.28 3.03 15.84
CA ILE A 65 -10.87 2.72 16.05
C ILE A 65 -10.00 3.94 15.74
N HIS A 66 -10.28 4.61 14.63
CA HIS A 66 -9.39 5.63 14.09
C HIS A 66 -9.83 7.05 14.48
N LYS A 67 -9.64 7.35 15.77
CA LYS A 67 -9.99 8.66 16.37
C LYS A 67 -8.98 9.77 16.05
N PHE A 68 -7.75 9.41 15.70
CA PHE A 68 -6.67 10.36 15.41
C PHE A 68 -5.99 10.01 14.10
N MET A 69 -5.82 11.02 13.24
CA MET A 69 -5.26 10.86 11.91
C MET A 69 -4.07 11.78 11.68
N PHE A 70 -3.08 11.27 10.95
CA PHE A 70 -1.94 12.07 10.51
C PHE A 70 -2.43 13.15 9.55
N LYS A 71 -1.92 14.37 9.71
CA LYS A 71 -2.19 15.46 8.77
C LYS A 71 -1.32 15.27 7.52
N SER A 72 -1.97 15.14 6.38
CA SER A 72 -1.34 15.13 5.06
C SER A 72 -2.12 16.04 4.12
N PRO A 73 -1.44 16.74 3.19
CA PRO A 73 -2.10 17.58 2.18
C PRO A 73 -2.95 16.77 1.19
N TYR A 74 -2.84 15.45 1.18
CA TYR A 74 -3.65 14.54 0.37
C TYR A 74 -4.86 13.95 1.11
N ASN A 75 -5.02 14.23 2.40
CA ASN A 75 -6.17 13.75 3.16
C ASN A 75 -7.49 14.22 2.53
N ARG A 76 -8.46 13.32 2.53
CA ARG A 76 -9.84 13.55 2.10
C ARG A 76 -10.78 12.99 3.15
N GLU A 77 -12.07 13.24 2.99
CA GLU A 77 -13.09 12.65 3.85
C GLU A 77 -12.89 11.12 3.92
N LYS A 78 -12.73 10.62 5.16
CA LYS A 78 -12.54 9.20 5.47
C LYS A 78 -11.38 8.52 4.70
N CYS A 79 -10.38 9.28 4.28
CA CYS A 79 -9.21 8.79 3.54
C CYS A 79 -7.96 9.55 3.98
N PHE A 80 -7.10 8.87 4.72
CA PHE A 80 -5.98 9.48 5.45
C PHE A 80 -4.66 8.84 5.07
N PHE A 81 -3.66 9.68 4.81
CA PHE A 81 -2.33 9.27 4.39
C PHE A 81 -1.32 9.49 5.51
N ARG A 82 -0.48 8.49 5.76
CA ARG A 82 0.55 8.48 6.80
C ARG A 82 1.94 8.34 6.15
N PRO A 83 2.53 9.43 5.66
CA PRO A 83 3.93 9.42 5.22
C PRO A 83 4.89 9.32 6.41
N SER A 84 6.07 8.80 6.17
CA SER A 84 7.18 8.76 7.14
C SER A 84 8.08 10.00 7.00
N PRO A 85 8.62 10.55 8.11
CA PRO A 85 9.42 11.78 8.08
C PRO A 85 10.78 11.62 7.39
N ASN A 86 11.35 10.42 7.41
CA ASN A 86 12.66 10.13 6.84
C ASN A 86 12.79 8.66 6.46
N PHE A 87 13.74 8.36 5.57
CA PHE A 87 14.15 6.98 5.33
C PHE A 87 14.77 6.38 6.59
N ARG A 88 14.44 5.13 6.88
CA ARG A 88 15.28 4.28 7.74
C ARG A 88 16.42 3.74 6.88
N LYS A 89 17.67 3.98 7.28
CA LYS A 89 18.84 3.48 6.55
C LYS A 89 19.42 2.25 7.24
N VAL A 90 19.61 1.18 6.49
CA VAL A 90 20.32 -0.04 6.92
C VAL A 90 21.35 -0.37 5.85
N LYS A 91 22.65 -0.14 6.14
CA LYS A 91 23.75 -0.23 5.16
C LYS A 91 23.45 0.63 3.91
N ILE A 92 23.37 0.00 2.73
CA ILE A 92 23.04 0.64 1.45
C ILE A 92 21.53 0.66 1.17
N THR A 93 20.71 0.12 2.07
CA THR A 93 19.26 0.07 1.90
C THR A 93 18.58 1.24 2.61
N LYS A 94 17.67 1.91 1.90
CA LYS A 94 16.80 2.96 2.42
C LYS A 94 15.35 2.46 2.40
N CYS A 95 14.75 2.32 3.58
CA CYS A 95 13.40 1.82 3.76
C CYS A 95 12.43 2.95 4.13
N LEU A 96 11.20 2.88 3.64
CA LEU A 96 10.07 3.71 4.06
C LEU A 96 8.81 2.86 4.22
N VAL A 97 7.93 3.30 5.11
CA VAL A 97 6.56 2.81 5.21
C VAL A 97 5.63 3.98 4.94
N ILE A 98 4.68 3.77 4.03
CA ILE A 98 3.63 4.74 3.72
C ILE A 98 2.29 4.10 4.03
N GLY A 99 1.52 4.71 4.93
CA GLY A 99 0.20 4.22 5.30
C GLY A 99 -0.93 4.93 4.59
N LEU A 100 -1.98 4.17 4.30
CA LEU A 100 -3.29 4.64 3.86
C LEU A 100 -4.36 4.01 4.74
N THR A 101 -5.22 4.84 5.31
CA THR A 101 -6.44 4.41 5.98
C THR A 101 -7.63 5.01 5.24
N GLY A 102 -8.45 4.19 4.59
CA GLY A 102 -9.54 4.68 3.73
C GLY A 102 -10.81 3.84 3.83
N GLU A 103 -11.98 4.47 3.78
CA GLU A 103 -13.27 3.74 3.75
C GLU A 103 -13.41 2.86 2.51
N CYS A 104 -12.83 3.30 1.38
CA CYS A 104 -12.82 2.60 0.11
C CYS A 104 -11.73 1.51 -0.03
N VAL A 105 -10.93 1.29 1.03
CA VAL A 105 -9.91 0.23 1.03
C VAL A 105 -10.57 -1.07 1.44
N ASP A 106 -10.93 -1.88 0.44
CA ASP A 106 -11.47 -3.22 0.64
C ASP A 106 -11.26 -4.12 -0.60
N GLU A 107 -11.81 -5.34 -0.55
CA GLU A 107 -11.70 -6.35 -1.60
C GLU A 107 -12.35 -5.96 -2.93
N ASN A 108 -13.17 -4.91 -2.96
CA ASN A 108 -13.95 -4.46 -4.12
C ASN A 108 -13.47 -3.12 -4.68
N ILE A 109 -12.36 -2.58 -4.16
CA ILE A 109 -11.74 -1.39 -4.73
C ILE A 109 -11.40 -1.62 -6.21
N SER A 110 -11.73 -0.67 -7.08
CA SER A 110 -11.39 -0.74 -8.51
C SER A 110 -9.90 -0.49 -8.74
N SER A 111 -9.35 -1.06 -9.82
CA SER A 111 -7.95 -0.84 -10.23
C SER A 111 -7.62 0.66 -10.37
N SER A 112 -8.54 1.44 -10.95
CA SER A 112 -8.39 2.89 -11.10
C SER A 112 -8.37 3.65 -9.77
N LEU A 113 -9.28 3.33 -8.83
CA LEU A 113 -9.29 3.98 -7.52
C LEU A 113 -8.06 3.59 -6.71
N TYR A 114 -7.69 2.32 -6.73
CA TYR A 114 -6.46 1.83 -6.10
C TYR A 114 -5.22 2.57 -6.63
N ALA A 115 -5.05 2.67 -7.95
CA ALA A 115 -3.94 3.39 -8.56
C ALA A 115 -3.90 4.87 -8.13
N SER A 116 -5.07 5.52 -8.11
CA SER A 116 -5.23 6.90 -7.67
C SER A 116 -4.81 7.09 -6.21
N LEU A 117 -5.15 6.16 -5.32
CA LEU A 117 -4.75 6.19 -3.91
C LEU A 117 -3.27 5.93 -3.72
N VAL A 118 -2.70 4.94 -4.42
CA VAL A 118 -1.26 4.65 -4.38
C VAL A 118 -0.44 5.84 -4.90
N TYR A 119 -0.92 6.53 -5.94
CA TYR A 119 -0.30 7.76 -6.41
C TYR A 119 -0.26 8.81 -5.29
N ASP A 120 -1.37 9.02 -4.60
CA ASP A 120 -1.47 9.99 -3.49
C ASP A 120 -0.61 9.57 -2.28
N MET A 121 -0.45 8.27 -2.02
CA MET A 121 0.48 7.76 -1.00
C MET A 121 1.93 8.19 -1.31
N PHE A 122 2.39 7.94 -2.54
CA PHE A 122 3.73 8.36 -2.94
C PHE A 122 3.88 9.88 -2.90
N CYS A 123 2.88 10.64 -3.37
CA CYS A 123 2.92 12.10 -3.36
C CYS A 123 2.98 12.68 -1.95
N ALA A 124 2.15 12.16 -1.02
CA ALA A 124 2.20 12.52 0.39
C ALA A 124 3.59 12.26 0.98
N GLN A 125 4.21 11.14 0.64
CA GLN A 125 5.55 10.79 1.09
C GLN A 125 6.63 11.71 0.51
N LEU A 126 6.56 12.05 -0.78
CA LEU A 126 7.55 12.87 -1.46
C LEU A 126 7.56 14.33 -0.97
N ILE A 127 6.38 14.91 -0.70
CA ILE A 127 6.26 16.25 -0.12
C ILE A 127 6.94 16.33 1.24
N VAL A 128 6.79 15.30 2.07
CA VAL A 128 7.43 15.25 3.40
C VAL A 128 8.96 15.14 3.29
N LEU A 129 9.47 14.35 2.34
CA LEU A 129 10.90 14.11 2.19
C LEU A 129 11.66 15.26 1.53
N TYR A 130 11.02 15.98 0.61
CA TYR A 130 11.72 16.86 -0.33
C TYR A 130 11.06 18.23 -0.44
N LYS A 131 11.68 19.26 0.16
CA LYS A 131 11.20 20.65 0.12
C LYS A 131 10.94 21.22 -1.28
N LYS A 132 11.65 20.72 -2.30
CA LYS A 132 11.51 21.15 -3.70
C LYS A 132 10.34 20.48 -4.44
N VAL A 133 9.77 19.42 -3.89
CA VAL A 133 8.57 18.78 -4.43
C VAL A 133 7.35 19.62 -4.06
N LYS A 134 6.50 19.92 -5.04
CA LYS A 134 5.31 20.76 -4.89
C LYS A 134 4.05 19.95 -5.18
N LYS A 135 3.01 20.18 -4.38
CA LYS A 135 1.73 19.46 -4.51
C LYS A 135 1.09 19.75 -5.86
N GLU A 136 1.16 21.00 -6.29
CA GLU A 136 0.53 21.51 -7.51
C GLU A 136 1.09 20.81 -8.76
N ASP A 137 2.40 20.53 -8.78
CA ASP A 137 3.05 19.80 -9.87
C ASP A 137 2.61 18.33 -9.88
N LEU A 138 2.56 17.70 -8.71
CA LEU A 138 2.13 16.31 -8.55
C LEU A 138 0.65 16.14 -8.91
N ASP A 139 -0.21 17.09 -8.57
CA ASP A 139 -1.63 17.06 -8.91
C ASP A 139 -1.84 17.19 -10.42
N LYS A 140 -1.09 18.10 -11.08
CA LYS A 140 -1.09 18.20 -12.55
C LYS A 140 -0.61 16.92 -13.21
N LEU A 141 0.49 16.36 -12.71
CA LEU A 141 1.06 15.12 -13.23
C LEU A 141 0.07 13.95 -13.13
N LYS A 142 -0.73 13.88 -12.07
CA LYS A 142 -1.68 12.78 -11.87
C LYS A 142 -2.66 12.59 -13.04
N THR A 143 -3.01 13.68 -13.73
CA THR A 143 -3.94 13.65 -14.87
C THR A 143 -3.44 12.82 -16.05
N GLY A 144 -2.13 12.56 -16.14
CA GLY A 144 -1.53 11.76 -17.20
C GLY A 144 -1.33 10.28 -16.85
N LEU A 145 -1.92 9.77 -15.76
CA LEU A 145 -1.95 8.34 -15.49
C LEU A 145 -2.72 7.61 -16.61
N ASP A 146 -2.14 6.53 -17.10
CA ASP A 146 -2.75 5.68 -18.13
C ASP A 146 -3.74 4.71 -17.47
N TYR A 147 -4.98 5.17 -17.34
CA TYR A 147 -6.05 4.36 -16.75
C TYR A 147 -6.47 3.19 -17.63
N GLU A 148 -6.27 3.24 -18.94
CA GLU A 148 -6.51 2.10 -19.83
C GLU A 148 -5.51 0.98 -19.52
N TYR A 149 -4.22 1.31 -19.40
CA TYR A 149 -3.20 0.35 -18.98
C TYR A 149 -3.47 -0.17 -17.55
N ILE A 150 -3.81 0.70 -16.60
CA ILE A 150 -4.15 0.29 -15.22
C ILE A 150 -5.33 -0.69 -15.21
N ASN A 151 -6.36 -0.45 -16.02
CA ASN A 151 -7.56 -1.28 -16.07
C ASN A 151 -7.37 -2.54 -16.94
N SER A 152 -6.29 -2.64 -17.72
CA SER A 152 -5.98 -3.84 -18.51
C SER A 152 -5.54 -5.05 -17.68
N PHE A 153 -5.15 -4.84 -16.42
CA PHE A 153 -4.80 -5.93 -15.51
C PHE A 153 -6.05 -6.73 -15.08
N PRO A 154 -5.92 -8.06 -14.85
CA PRO A 154 -7.03 -8.88 -14.39
C PRO A 154 -7.68 -8.35 -13.11
N TYR A 155 -9.02 -8.36 -13.07
CA TYR A 155 -9.80 -7.95 -11.91
C TYR A 155 -10.98 -8.91 -11.66
N PRO A 156 -11.14 -9.45 -10.43
CA PRO A 156 -10.15 -9.41 -9.34
C PRO A 156 -8.85 -10.11 -9.79
N ALA A 157 -7.71 -9.60 -9.33
CA ALA A 157 -6.42 -10.19 -9.67
C ALA A 157 -6.27 -11.57 -9.00
N PRO A 158 -5.72 -12.58 -9.70
CA PRO A 158 -5.37 -13.87 -9.08
C PRO A 158 -4.46 -13.69 -7.86
N PHE A 159 -4.49 -14.63 -6.91
CA PHE A 159 -3.70 -14.54 -5.67
C PHE A 159 -2.21 -14.27 -5.93
N GLU A 160 -1.63 -14.96 -6.91
CA GLU A 160 -0.22 -14.85 -7.31
C GLU A 160 0.13 -13.49 -7.93
N GLU A 161 -0.88 -12.78 -8.43
CA GLU A 161 -0.79 -11.44 -9.00
C GLU A 161 -1.07 -10.35 -7.95
N GLN A 162 -1.52 -10.72 -6.74
CA GLN A 162 -1.66 -9.79 -5.60
C GLN A 162 -0.35 -9.63 -4.81
N ARG A 163 0.44 -10.67 -4.57
CA ARG A 163 1.80 -10.54 -3.96
C ARG A 163 1.90 -9.60 -2.74
N TYR A 164 1.07 -9.83 -1.73
CA TYR A 164 1.22 -9.17 -0.45
C TYR A 164 2.40 -9.78 0.32
N MET A 165 3.09 -8.97 1.14
CA MET A 165 4.33 -9.35 1.84
C MET A 165 4.18 -10.59 2.72
N ILE A 166 2.98 -10.83 3.25
CA ILE A 166 2.66 -11.95 4.15
C ILE A 166 2.16 -13.20 3.41
N ASP A 167 2.00 -13.17 2.09
CA ASP A 167 1.40 -14.29 1.32
C ASP A 167 2.15 -15.61 1.48
N ASN A 168 3.47 -15.53 1.68
CA ASN A 168 4.35 -16.69 1.82
C ASN A 168 4.82 -16.89 3.28
N GLN A 169 4.22 -16.18 4.24
CA GLN A 169 4.63 -16.26 5.64
C GLN A 169 3.67 -17.16 6.44
N PRO A 170 4.19 -18.04 7.32
CA PRO A 170 3.38 -18.68 8.34
C PRO A 170 2.70 -17.62 9.19
N THR A 171 1.37 -17.54 9.16
CA THR A 171 0.66 -16.62 10.05
C THR A 171 0.21 -17.40 11.26
N LEU A 172 0.70 -16.98 12.44
CA LEU A 172 0.27 -17.49 13.72
C LEU A 172 -1.02 -16.77 14.10
N THR A 173 -2.11 -17.51 14.25
CA THR A 173 -3.36 -16.94 14.77
C THR A 173 -3.52 -17.39 16.20
N THR A 174 -3.63 -16.40 17.10
CA THR A 174 -3.92 -16.61 18.51
C THR A 174 -5.43 -16.63 18.73
N THR A 175 -5.97 -17.71 19.31
CA THR A 175 -7.34 -17.70 19.86
C THR A 175 -7.31 -17.51 21.38
N TYR A 176 -8.22 -16.67 21.88
CA TYR A 176 -8.45 -16.49 23.31
C TYR A 176 -9.68 -17.28 23.75
N ASP A 177 -9.50 -18.19 24.71
CA ASP A 177 -10.58 -18.91 25.38
C ASP A 177 -10.55 -18.53 26.88
N ASN A 178 -11.64 -17.95 27.38
CA ASN A 178 -11.78 -17.48 28.77
C ASN A 178 -10.62 -16.58 29.25
N GLY A 179 -10.16 -15.66 28.40
CA GLY A 179 -9.07 -14.73 28.72
C GLY A 179 -7.68 -15.39 28.78
N LYS A 180 -7.54 -16.66 28.38
CA LYS A 180 -6.26 -17.35 28.25
C LYS A 180 -5.97 -17.63 26.77
N GLU A 181 -4.75 -17.28 26.37
CA GLU A 181 -4.20 -17.60 25.06
C GLU A 181 -4.05 -19.11 24.93
N ARG A 182 -4.73 -19.76 23.96
CA ARG A 182 -4.85 -21.23 23.98
C ARG A 182 -4.47 -21.95 22.70
N PHE A 183 -4.45 -21.32 21.53
CA PHE A 183 -4.07 -22.01 20.29
C PHE A 183 -3.24 -21.11 19.37
N ILE A 184 -2.15 -21.68 18.87
CA ILE A 184 -1.32 -21.16 17.77
C ILE A 184 -1.63 -22.07 16.58
N GLU A 185 -2.56 -21.67 15.73
CA GLU A 185 -2.76 -22.35 14.44
C GLU A 185 -1.92 -21.64 13.38
N GLN A 186 -1.12 -22.42 12.65
CA GLN A 186 -0.37 -21.94 11.50
C GLN A 186 -1.28 -21.97 10.28
N LEU A 187 -1.78 -20.80 9.87
CA LEU A 187 -2.63 -20.70 8.68
C LEU A 187 -1.79 -20.63 7.41
N ASN A 188 -2.17 -21.43 6.41
CA ASN A 188 -1.71 -21.24 5.04
C ASN A 188 -2.54 -20.12 4.40
N ILE A 189 -1.92 -18.94 4.26
CA ILE A 189 -2.57 -17.74 3.77
C ILE A 189 -3.21 -17.93 2.39
N LYS A 190 -2.55 -18.65 1.49
CA LYS A 190 -3.07 -18.92 0.16
C LYS A 190 -4.29 -19.84 0.21
N GLU A 191 -4.22 -20.92 0.98
CA GLU A 191 -5.34 -21.85 1.11
C GLU A 191 -6.57 -21.17 1.72
N GLU A 192 -6.39 -20.38 2.79
CA GLU A 192 -7.48 -19.64 3.43
C GLU A 192 -8.12 -18.62 2.47
N TYR A 193 -7.29 -17.90 1.73
CA TYR A 193 -7.78 -16.97 0.72
C TYR A 193 -8.58 -17.69 -0.38
N LEU A 194 -8.07 -18.81 -0.90
CA LEU A 194 -8.72 -19.57 -1.97
C LEU A 194 -9.97 -20.30 -1.49
N LYS A 195 -10.06 -20.72 -0.22
CA LYS A 195 -11.31 -21.24 0.36
C LYS A 195 -12.43 -20.20 0.30
N TYR A 196 -12.11 -18.93 0.53
CA TYR A 196 -13.09 -17.85 0.52
C TYR A 196 -13.40 -17.34 -0.89
N TRP A 197 -12.37 -17.09 -1.71
CA TRP A 197 -12.49 -16.40 -3.00
C TRP A 197 -12.34 -17.30 -4.23
N GLY A 198 -11.84 -18.53 -4.09
CA GLY A 198 -11.45 -19.42 -5.20
C GLY A 198 -12.61 -20.17 -5.85
N LYS A 199 -13.63 -19.44 -6.31
CA LYS A 199 -14.66 -19.95 -7.23
C LYS A 199 -14.40 -19.50 -8.65
#